data_AF-A0A353RFZ1-F1
#
_entry.id   AF-A0A353RFZ1-F1
#
_cell.length_a   1.000
_cell.length_b   1.000
_cell.length_c   1.000
_cell.angle_alpha   90.00
_cell.angle_beta   90.00
_cell.angle_gamma   90.00
#
_symmetry.space_group_name_H-M   'P 1'
#
loop_
_entity.id
_entity.type
_entity.pdbx_description
1 polymer ?
#
loop_
_entity_poly.entity_id
_entity_poly.type
_entity_poly.pdbx_seq_one_letter_code
_entity_poly.pdbx_strand_id
1 'polypeptide(L)'
;IKAAVEMRIMTLAGYQPDLVCCAGCGRYEAETMFFLPREGKLLCGGCFRPQERPGPAFALNGGALAALRHTVYADFEKLFSFRVSGEAQRQLSAAAEGYVLETLGRGFGTLDFYHRMTRPGADAGETKPGERPAT
;
A
#
# COMPACT_ATOMS: atom_id res chain seq x y z
N ILE A 1 1.34 10.84 6.03
CA ILE A 1 2.27 10.60 7.16
C ILE A 1 2.33 9.11 7.55
N LYS A 2 1.22 8.43 7.89
CA LYS A 2 1.16 6.97 8.21
C LYS A 2 2.04 6.10 7.28
N ALA A 3 1.82 6.18 5.98
CA ALA A 3 2.53 5.38 4.98
C ALA A 3 4.06 5.50 5.04
N ALA A 4 4.60 6.66 5.44
CA ALA A 4 6.06 6.84 5.54
C ALA A 4 6.65 6.01 6.68
N VAL A 5 5.94 5.92 7.80
CA VAL A 5 6.35 5.09 8.94
C VAL A 5 6.23 3.61 8.60
N GLU A 6 5.11 3.20 7.99
CA GLU A 6 4.88 1.83 7.54
C GLU A 6 6.02 1.34 6.66
N MET A 7 6.27 2.03 5.54
CA MET A 7 7.30 1.62 4.59
C MET A 7 8.71 1.67 5.18
N ARG A 8 9.00 2.67 6.02
CA ARG A 8 10.33 2.80 6.63
C ARG A 8 10.61 1.70 7.64
N ILE A 9 9.64 1.36 8.49
CA ILE A 9 9.80 0.26 9.46
C ILE A 9 9.99 -1.07 8.72
N MET A 10 9.22 -1.33 7.67
CA MET A 10 9.40 -2.55 6.85
C MET A 10 10.82 -2.61 6.27
N THR A 11 11.31 -1.49 5.74
CA THR A 11 12.67 -1.37 5.20
C THR A 11 13.74 -1.65 6.26
N LEU A 12 13.62 -1.03 7.44
CA LEU A 12 14.55 -1.24 8.56
C LEU A 12 14.51 -2.66 9.12
N ALA A 13 13.36 -3.34 9.01
CA ALA A 13 13.18 -4.73 9.39
C ALA A 13 13.71 -5.74 8.35
N GLY A 14 14.33 -5.28 7.26
CA GLY A 14 14.89 -6.14 6.21
C GLY A 14 13.91 -6.50 5.09
N TYR A 15 12.69 -5.97 5.12
CA TYR A 15 11.68 -6.12 4.08
C TYR A 15 11.65 -4.91 3.14
N GLN A 16 12.82 -4.50 2.64
CA GLN A 16 12.87 -3.40 1.69
C GLN A 16 12.30 -3.84 0.33
N PRO A 17 11.28 -3.16 -0.22
CA PRO A 17 10.80 -3.44 -1.57
C PRO A 17 11.77 -2.90 -2.63
N ASP A 18 11.77 -3.53 -3.80
CA ASP A 18 12.44 -3.01 -5.00
C ASP A 18 11.45 -2.17 -5.82
N LEU A 19 11.64 -0.85 -5.74
CA LEU A 19 10.82 0.16 -6.37
C LEU A 19 11.61 0.97 -7.42
N VAL A 20 12.81 0.52 -7.81
CA VAL A 20 13.68 1.27 -8.71
C VAL A 20 13.02 1.39 -10.08
N CYS A 21 12.57 0.29 -10.66
CA CYS A 21 11.99 0.25 -11.99
C CYS A 21 10.98 -0.90 -12.15
N CYS A 22 10.33 -0.97 -13.32
CA CYS A 22 9.49 -2.09 -13.68
C CYS A 22 10.31 -3.39 -13.70
N ALA A 23 9.91 -4.39 -12.90
CA ALA A 23 10.57 -5.69 -12.84
C ALA A 23 10.48 -6.51 -14.14
N GLY A 24 9.56 -6.17 -15.05
CA GLY A 24 9.41 -6.86 -16.33
C GLY A 24 10.28 -6.29 -17.46
N CYS A 25 10.44 -4.97 -17.54
CA CYS A 25 11.09 -4.31 -18.67
C CYS A 25 12.13 -3.24 -18.30
N GLY A 26 12.39 -3.00 -17.02
CA GLY A 26 13.39 -2.02 -16.56
C GLY A 26 12.97 -0.56 -16.70
N ARG A 27 11.77 -0.26 -17.22
CA ARG A 27 11.29 1.12 -17.37
C ARG A 27 11.16 1.79 -15.99
N TYR A 28 11.74 2.98 -15.86
CA TYR A 28 11.75 3.74 -14.62
C TYR A 28 10.37 4.31 -14.25
N GLU A 29 9.63 4.83 -15.23
CA GLU A 29 8.32 5.45 -15.03
C GLU A 29 7.36 5.16 -16.18
N ALA A 30 6.06 5.19 -15.90
CA ALA A 30 4.98 5.11 -16.86
C ALA A 30 3.81 5.93 -16.31
N GLU A 31 2.80 6.20 -17.15
CA GLU A 31 1.57 6.90 -16.72
C GLU A 31 0.94 6.24 -15.49
N THR A 32 0.89 4.91 -15.48
CA THR A 32 0.51 4.09 -14.32
C THR A 32 1.54 3.01 -14.08
N MET A 33 1.97 2.89 -12.83
CA MET A 33 2.79 1.80 -12.33
C MET A 33 2.00 1.02 -11.27
N PHE A 34 2.11 -0.30 -11.29
CA PHE A 34 1.43 -1.20 -10.37
C PHE A 34 2.44 -1.67 -9.33
N PHE A 35 2.15 -1.37 -8.07
CA PHE A 35 2.89 -1.94 -6.95
C PHE A 35 2.26 -3.26 -6.52
N LEU A 36 3.10 -4.27 -6.38
CA LEU A 36 2.74 -5.65 -6.08
C LEU A 36 3.28 -5.99 -4.69
N PRO A 37 2.47 -5.84 -3.63
CA PRO A 37 2.99 -5.90 -2.28
C PRO A 37 3.49 -7.28 -1.89
N ARG A 38 2.85 -8.35 -2.39
CA ARG A 38 3.33 -9.73 -2.16
C ARG A 38 4.76 -9.95 -2.67
N GLU A 39 5.12 -9.30 -3.78
CA GLU A 39 6.43 -9.44 -4.41
C GLU A 39 7.41 -8.34 -4.00
N GLY A 40 6.92 -7.24 -3.42
CA GLY A 40 7.70 -6.04 -3.16
C GLY A 40 8.25 -5.38 -4.42
N LYS A 41 7.51 -5.44 -5.54
CA LYS A 41 7.98 -5.01 -6.87
C LYS A 41 7.01 -4.05 -7.57
N LEU A 42 7.53 -3.34 -8.58
CA LEU A 42 6.75 -2.55 -9.52
C LEU A 42 6.62 -3.22 -10.88
N LEU A 43 5.48 -3.02 -11.54
CA LEU A 43 5.29 -3.27 -12.97
C LEU A 43 4.67 -2.06 -13.67
N CYS A 44 5.08 -1.77 -14.90
CA CYS A 44 4.36 -0.82 -15.74
C CYS A 44 3.07 -1.43 -16.31
N GLY A 45 2.15 -0.60 -16.80
CA GLY A 45 0.92 -1.08 -17.45
C GLY A 45 1.15 -2.01 -18.65
N GLY A 46 2.29 -1.90 -19.34
CA GLY A 46 2.67 -2.82 -20.42
C GLY A 46 3.05 -4.23 -19.94
N CYS A 47 3.60 -4.36 -18.74
CA CYS A 47 4.04 -5.65 -18.17
C CYS A 47 3.03 -6.26 -17.20
N PHE A 48 2.11 -5.46 -16.64
CA PHE A 48 1.13 -5.95 -15.69
C PHE A 48 0.08 -6.84 -16.39
N ARG A 49 -0.10 -8.05 -15.86
CA ARG A 49 -1.09 -9.05 -16.31
C ARG A 49 -1.88 -9.54 -15.09
N PRO A 50 -3.09 -8.99 -14.83
CA PRO A 50 -3.86 -9.31 -13.64
C PRO A 50 -4.15 -10.81 -13.47
N GLN A 51 -4.39 -11.51 -14.58
CA GLN A 51 -4.75 -12.93 -14.59
C GLN A 51 -3.59 -13.83 -14.14
N GLU A 52 -2.36 -13.37 -14.28
CA GLU A 52 -1.14 -14.13 -13.96
C GLU A 52 -0.65 -13.88 -12.53
N ARG A 53 -1.31 -12.98 -11.78
CA ARG A 53 -0.83 -12.52 -10.47
C ARG A 53 -1.92 -12.58 -9.41
N PRO A 54 -2.05 -13.70 -8.68
CA PRO A 54 -2.99 -13.81 -7.58
C PRO A 54 -2.53 -12.94 -6.40
N GLY A 55 -3.32 -11.92 -6.06
CA GLY A 55 -3.08 -11.03 -4.92
C GLY A 55 -3.41 -9.57 -5.22
N PRO A 56 -3.27 -8.69 -4.22
CA PRO A 56 -3.52 -7.27 -4.41
C PRO A 56 -2.47 -6.64 -5.33
N ALA A 57 -2.91 -5.69 -6.14
CA ALA A 57 -2.06 -4.80 -6.92
C ALA A 57 -2.59 -3.38 -6.77
N PHE A 58 -1.69 -2.41 -6.57
CA PHE A 58 -2.07 -1.02 -6.36
C PHE A 58 -1.58 -0.17 -7.53
N ALA A 59 -2.52 0.44 -8.25
CA ALA A 59 -2.20 1.40 -9.29
C ALA A 59 -1.71 2.71 -8.66
N LEU A 60 -0.57 3.19 -9.15
CA LEU A 60 0.10 4.40 -8.70
C LEU A 60 0.26 5.33 -9.90
N ASN A 61 -0.21 6.56 -9.76
CA ASN A 61 0.19 7.65 -10.64
C ASN A 61 1.63 8.11 -10.29
N GLY A 62 2.20 8.99 -11.12
CA GLY A 62 3.57 9.48 -10.92
C GLY A 62 3.82 10.10 -9.54
N GLY A 63 2.84 10.83 -8.99
CA GLY A 63 2.95 11.43 -7.65
C GLY A 63 2.97 10.39 -6.53
N ALA A 64 2.11 9.37 -6.60
CA ALA A 64 2.07 8.29 -5.62
C ALA A 64 3.33 7.42 -5.70
N LEU A 65 3.82 7.14 -6.91
CA LEU A 65 5.07 6.40 -7.12
C LEU A 65 6.27 7.15 -6.55
N ALA A 66 6.39 8.45 -6.84
CA ALA A 66 7.46 9.28 -6.29
C ALA A 66 7.42 9.30 -4.76
N ALA A 67 6.23 9.43 -4.17
CA ALA A 67 6.06 9.41 -2.73
C ALA A 67 6.40 8.03 -2.13
N LEU A 68 5.97 6.93 -2.75
CA LEU A 68 6.30 5.58 -2.29
C LEU A 68 7.82 5.35 -2.29
N ARG A 69 8.50 5.72 -3.37
CA ARG A 69 9.97 5.70 -3.46
C ARG A 69 10.61 6.55 -2.37
N HIS A 70 10.08 7.75 -2.11
CA HIS A 70 10.57 8.63 -1.06
C HIS A 70 10.50 7.97 0.33
N THR A 71 9.40 7.27 0.63
CA THR A 71 9.26 6.59 1.93
C THR A 71 10.32 5.51 2.17
N VAL A 72 10.83 4.89 1.10
CA VAL A 72 11.82 3.80 1.16
C VAL A 72 13.26 4.31 1.03
N TYR A 73 13.53 5.20 0.07
CA TYR A 73 14.89 5.58 -0.33
C TYR A 73 15.37 6.94 0.16
N ALA A 74 14.49 7.81 0.65
CA ALA A 74 14.94 9.11 1.16
C ALA A 74 15.84 8.94 2.40
N ASP A 75 16.75 9.90 2.60
CA ASP A 75 17.46 10.07 3.87
C ASP A 75 16.45 10.17 5.02
N PHE A 76 16.79 9.60 6.18
CA PHE A 76 15.89 9.54 7.32
C PHE A 76 15.36 10.93 7.75
N GLU A 77 16.23 11.94 7.73
CA GLU A 77 15.88 13.33 8.05
C GLU A 77 14.86 13.95 7.08
N LYS A 78 14.81 13.44 5.85
CA LYS A 78 13.91 13.92 4.79
C LYS A 78 12.65 13.08 4.68
N LEU A 79 12.47 12.04 5.49
CA LEU A 79 11.38 11.07 5.34
C LEU A 79 9.99 11.73 5.31
N PHE A 80 9.80 12.80 6.07
CA PHE A 80 8.54 13.55 6.15
C PHE A 80 8.52 14.81 5.27
N SER A 81 9.58 15.08 4.52
CA SER A 81 9.77 16.26 3.69
C SER A 81 9.21 16.09 2.28
N PHE A 82 7.93 15.77 2.15
CA PHE A 82 7.27 15.69 0.84
C PHE A 82 5.81 16.16 0.90
N ARG A 83 5.34 16.71 -0.23
CA ARG A 83 3.93 17.06 -0.45
C ARG A 83 3.34 16.12 -1.49
N VAL A 84 2.13 15.66 -1.24
CA VAL A 84 1.40 14.75 -2.12
C VAL A 84 -0.02 15.26 -2.29
N SER A 85 -0.55 15.14 -3.50
CA SER A 85 -1.96 15.45 -3.78
C SER A 85 -2.87 14.49 -3.00
N GLY A 86 -4.14 14.86 -2.82
CA GLY A 86 -5.10 14.01 -2.12
C GLY A 86 -5.27 12.63 -2.76
N GLU A 87 -5.21 12.55 -4.09
CA GLU A 87 -5.26 11.27 -4.82
C GLU A 87 -3.98 10.44 -4.60
N ALA A 88 -2.80 11.05 -4.79
CA ALA A 88 -1.54 10.37 -4.59
C ALA A 88 -1.41 9.86 -3.13
N GLN A 89 -1.88 10.65 -2.16
CA GLN A 89 -1.91 10.27 -0.75
C GLN A 89 -2.80 9.05 -0.50
N ARG A 90 -3.98 8.95 -1.14
CA ARG A 90 -4.85 7.77 -1.05
C ARG A 90 -4.17 6.53 -1.62
N GLN A 91 -3.62 6.63 -2.83
CA GLN A 91 -2.91 5.52 -3.50
C GLN A 91 -1.71 5.04 -2.68
N LEU A 92 -0.88 5.97 -2.20
CA LEU A 92 0.25 5.69 -1.31
C LEU A 92 -0.18 4.98 -0.03
N SER A 93 -1.27 5.45 0.61
CA SER A 93 -1.73 4.87 1.88
C SER A 93 -2.25 3.45 1.70
N ALA A 94 -2.99 3.18 0.61
CA ALA A 94 -3.46 1.83 0.29
C ALA A 94 -2.29 0.89 -0.04
N ALA A 95 -1.32 1.34 -0.85
CA ALA A 95 -0.15 0.56 -1.22
C ALA A 95 0.73 0.20 -0.02
N ALA A 96 1.04 1.17 0.86
CA ALA A 96 1.85 0.94 2.05
C ALA A 96 1.17 -0.01 3.04
N GLU A 97 -0.11 0.18 3.29
CA GLU A 97 -0.89 -0.69 4.17
C GLU A 97 -0.99 -2.12 3.62
N GLY A 98 -1.27 -2.26 2.32
CA GLY A 98 -1.27 -3.54 1.64
C GLY A 98 0.09 -4.24 1.71
N TYR A 99 1.20 -3.50 1.66
CA TYR A 99 2.54 -4.06 1.83
C TYR A 99 2.78 -4.63 3.22
N VAL A 100 2.42 -3.88 4.26
CA VAL A 100 2.55 -4.32 5.64
C VAL A 100 1.72 -5.58 5.87
N LEU A 101 0.45 -5.60 5.42
CA LEU A 101 -0.44 -6.73 5.61
C LEU A 101 0.03 -7.98 4.85
N GLU A 102 0.43 -7.84 3.59
CA GLU A 102 0.92 -8.96 2.78
C GLU A 102 2.26 -9.51 3.27
N THR A 103 3.16 -8.63 3.72
CA THR A 103 4.49 -9.06 4.21
C THR A 103 4.41 -9.73 5.57
N LEU A 104 3.55 -9.21 6.47
CA LEU A 104 3.43 -9.75 7.83
C LEU A 104 2.39 -10.88 7.94
N GLY A 105 1.57 -11.10 6.92
CA GLY A 105 0.63 -12.23 6.83
C GLY A 105 -0.51 -12.19 7.85
N ARG A 106 -0.79 -11.04 8.47
CA ARG A 106 -1.86 -10.88 9.48
C ARG A 106 -2.45 -9.48 9.49
N GLY A 107 -3.70 -9.39 9.94
CA GLY A 107 -4.36 -8.12 10.26
C GLY A 107 -3.96 -7.56 11.63
N PHE A 108 -4.35 -6.31 11.89
CA PHE A 108 -4.10 -5.61 13.15
C PHE A 108 -5.38 -4.97 13.67
N GLY A 109 -5.83 -5.33 14.88
CA GLY A 109 -7.05 -4.73 15.45
C GLY A 109 -6.95 -3.22 15.67
N THR A 110 -5.74 -2.69 15.86
CA THR A 110 -5.48 -1.24 15.92
C THR A 110 -5.66 -0.56 14.56
N LEU A 111 -5.41 -1.27 13.46
CA LEU A 111 -5.66 -0.78 12.10
C LEU A 111 -7.16 -0.72 11.83
N ASP A 112 -7.91 -1.75 12.21
CA ASP A 112 -9.37 -1.77 12.09
C ASP A 112 -10.02 -0.63 12.88
N PHE A 113 -9.52 -0.39 14.10
CA PHE A 113 -9.93 0.76 14.91
C PHE A 113 -9.59 2.10 14.23
N TYR A 114 -8.38 2.24 13.69
CA TYR A 114 -7.97 3.43 12.96
C TYR A 114 -8.89 3.72 11.75
N HIS A 115 -9.26 2.70 10.97
CA HIS A 115 -10.18 2.87 9.84
C HIS A 115 -11.56 3.33 10.28
N ARG A 116 -12.13 2.75 11.36
CA ARG A 116 -13.43 3.18 11.90
C ARG A 116 -13.44 4.65 12.30
N MET A 117 -12.36 5.15 12.90
CA MET A 117 -12.26 6.57 13.28
C MET A 117 -12.07 7.51 12.09
N THR A 118 -11.43 7.04 11.01
CA THR A 118 -11.01 7.90 9.89
C THR A 118 -11.93 7.81 8.67
N ARG A 119 -12.87 6.86 8.66
CA ARG A 119 -13.93 6.74 7.65
C ARG A 119 -15.30 6.96 8.32
N PRO A 120 -15.65 8.19 8.73
CA PRO A 120 -16.98 8.46 9.27
C PRO A 120 -18.02 8.24 8.15
N GLY A 121 -18.74 7.11 8.19
CA GLY A 121 -19.86 6.83 7.28
C GLY A 121 -20.03 5.39 6.76
N ALA A 122 -19.16 4.42 7.09
CA ALA A 122 -19.31 3.03 6.62
C ALA A 122 -20.13 2.13 7.56
N ASP A 123 -20.38 2.54 8.81
CA ASP A 123 -21.05 1.72 9.83
C ASP A 123 -22.58 1.97 9.91
N ALA A 124 -23.24 2.08 8.76
CA ALA A 124 -24.70 1.99 8.65
C ALA A 124 -25.09 0.76 7.83
N GLY A 125 -24.76 -0.43 8.32
CA GLY A 125 -25.28 -1.67 7.76
C GLY A 125 -24.33 -2.86 7.84
N GLU A 126 -24.06 -3.36 9.05
CA GLU A 126 -23.65 -4.76 9.17
C GLU A 126 -24.32 -5.39 10.40
N THR A 127 -25.45 -6.04 10.12
CA THR A 127 -26.17 -6.94 11.02
C THR A 127 -25.24 -8.12 11.33
N LYS A 128 -24.91 -8.32 12.61
CA LYS A 128 -24.15 -9.50 13.06
C LYS A 128 -24.96 -10.78 12.77
N PRO A 129 -24.43 -11.78 12.05
CA PRO A 129 -25.01 -13.10 12.00
C PRO A 129 -24.45 -13.94 13.16
N GLY A 130 -25.30 -14.35 14.10
CA GLY A 130 -24.92 -15.36 15.08
C GLY A 130 -25.62 -15.29 16.43
N GLU A 131 -26.94 -15.45 16.45
CA GLU A 131 -27.64 -15.91 17.65
C GLU A 131 -28.57 -17.06 17.22
N ARG A 132 -28.17 -18.30 17.56
CA ARG A 132 -29.02 -19.48 17.39
C ARG A 132 -30.04 -19.47 18.54
N PRO A 133 -31.35 -19.67 18.28
CA PRO A 133 -32.31 -19.85 19.35
C PRO A 133 -32.03 -21.19 20.05
N ALA A 134 -31.77 -21.14 21.35
CA ALA A 134 -31.86 -22.30 22.22
C ALA A 134 -33.30 -22.37 22.74
N THR A 135 -34.00 -23.42 22.29
CA THR A 135 -35.23 -24.06 22.85
C THR A 135 -36.34 -23.17 23.40
#